data_AF-A0A7L0HLL5-F1
#
_entry.id   AF-A0A7L0HLL5-F1
#
_cell.length_a   1.000
_cell.length_b   1.000
_cell.length_c   1.000
_cell.angle_alpha   90.00
_cell.angle_beta   90.00
_cell.angle_gamma   90.00
#
_symmetry.space_group_name_H-M   'P 1'
#
loop_
_entity.id
_entity.type
_entity.pdbx_description
1 polymer ?
#
loop_
_entity_poly.entity_id
_entity_poly.type
_entity_poly.pdbx_seq_one_letter_code
_entity_poly.pdbx_strand_id
1 'polypeptide(L)'
;WTLYLKNVTLSLNGQYECSFATYPYGTKAATIQLIVKAEEEQHYVKEVWLNQTLEIPCLEDLTSENLSNYPLKWLVVKELVTKEPSSPAVYRNSSALYRQRVHLGLNNALKIFPTKITDDGRVFSCHVVYHPERVQKSSTTVRVFGK
;
A
#
# COMPACT_ATOMS: atom_id res chain seq x y z
N TRP A 1 6.60 -32.84 4.91
CA TRP A 1 7.73 -31.89 5.04
C TRP A 1 7.37 -30.63 4.31
N THR A 2 7.70 -29.46 4.88
CA THR A 2 7.30 -28.15 4.34
C THR A 2 8.53 -27.26 4.29
N LEU A 3 8.80 -26.65 3.12
CA LEU A 3 9.89 -25.70 2.96
C LEU A 3 9.44 -24.32 3.48
N TYR A 4 10.17 -23.78 4.46
CA TYR A 4 9.97 -22.42 4.95
C TYR A 4 11.18 -21.56 4.55
N LEU A 5 10.94 -20.53 3.75
CA LEU A 5 11.96 -19.55 3.36
C LEU A 5 11.90 -18.35 4.32
N LYS A 6 13.06 -17.85 4.74
CA LYS A 6 13.19 -16.63 5.56
C LYS A 6 14.05 -15.62 4.82
N ASN A 7 13.79 -14.33 5.03
CA ASN A 7 14.50 -13.23 4.35
C ASN A 7 14.44 -13.37 2.83
N VAL A 8 13.22 -13.47 2.29
CA VAL A 8 13.01 -13.66 0.86
C VAL A 8 13.49 -12.43 0.10
N THR A 9 14.38 -12.64 -0.88
CA THR A 9 14.89 -11.59 -1.77
C THR A 9 14.62 -11.96 -3.23
N LEU A 10 14.81 -11.00 -4.13
CA LEU A 10 14.64 -11.20 -5.59
C LEU A 10 15.48 -12.37 -6.13
N SER A 11 16.62 -12.67 -5.50
CA SER A 11 17.50 -13.79 -5.88
C SER A 11 16.87 -15.18 -5.71
N LEU A 12 15.82 -15.29 -4.89
CA LEU A 12 15.08 -16.54 -4.67
C LEU A 12 13.95 -16.76 -5.67
N ASN A 13 13.77 -15.88 -6.65
CA ASN A 13 12.80 -16.10 -7.72
C ASN A 13 13.20 -17.31 -8.57
N GLY A 14 12.30 -18.27 -8.77
CA GLY A 14 12.63 -19.51 -9.49
C GLY A 14 11.66 -20.66 -9.25
N GLN A 15 11.96 -21.80 -9.89
CA GLN A 15 11.18 -23.02 -9.75
C GLN A 15 11.76 -23.88 -8.63
N TYR A 16 10.90 -24.30 -7.70
CA TYR A 16 11.24 -25.15 -6.56
C TYR A 16 10.60 -26.51 -6.76
N GLU A 17 11.38 -27.58 -6.60
CA GLU A 17 10.87 -28.95 -6.67
C GLU A 17 10.74 -29.54 -5.26
N CYS A 18 9.61 -30.20 -5.03
CA CYS A 18 9.38 -31.04 -3.87
C CYS A 18 9.29 -32.49 -4.34
N SER A 19 10.25 -33.33 -3.96
CA SER A 19 10.30 -34.75 -4.32
C SER A 19 10.30 -35.66 -3.10
N PHE A 20 9.50 -36.72 -3.17
CA PHE A 20 9.40 -37.76 -2.14
C PHE A 20 9.60 -39.13 -2.76
N ALA A 21 10.58 -39.87 -2.22
CA ALA A 21 10.82 -41.25 -2.57
C ALA A 21 10.33 -42.17 -1.44
N THR A 22 9.50 -43.14 -1.79
CA THR A 22 9.03 -44.17 -0.86
C THR A 22 9.18 -45.54 -1.49
N TYR A 23 9.91 -46.45 -0.83
CA TYR A 23 10.00 -47.84 -1.28
C TYR A 23 8.72 -48.60 -0.89
N PRO A 24 8.15 -49.49 -1.73
CA PRO A 24 8.54 -49.79 -3.12
C PRO A 24 7.90 -48.86 -4.18
N TYR A 25 7.17 -47.84 -3.75
CA TYR A 25 6.30 -46.97 -4.56
C TYR A 25 7.02 -45.95 -5.47
N GLY A 26 8.35 -45.87 -5.41
CA GLY A 26 9.16 -44.99 -6.25
C GLY A 26 9.15 -43.52 -5.79
N THR A 27 9.43 -42.61 -6.72
CA THR A 27 9.56 -41.17 -6.45
C THR A 27 8.41 -40.40 -7.07
N LYS A 28 7.82 -39.47 -6.31
CA LYS A 28 6.86 -38.47 -6.80
C LYS A 28 7.43 -37.09 -6.59
N ALA A 29 7.33 -36.22 -7.59
CA ALA A 29 7.79 -34.84 -7.51
C ALA A 29 6.68 -33.87 -7.97
N ALA A 30 6.70 -32.67 -7.40
CA ALA A 30 5.86 -31.55 -7.80
C ALA A 30 6.69 -30.27 -7.81
N THR A 31 6.47 -29.41 -8.81
CA THR A 31 7.19 -28.15 -8.95
C THR A 31 6.29 -26.95 -8.63
N ILE A 32 6.86 -25.95 -7.97
CA ILE A 32 6.19 -24.71 -7.58
C ILE A 32 7.02 -23.55 -8.13
N GLN A 33 6.40 -22.61 -8.83
CA GLN A 33 7.05 -21.37 -9.24
C GLN A 33 6.94 -20.34 -8.12
N LEU A 34 8.07 -19.94 -7.53
CA LEU A 34 8.15 -18.81 -6.62
C LEU A 34 8.45 -17.55 -7.42
N ILE A 35 7.58 -16.55 -7.34
CA ILE A 35 7.80 -15.22 -7.93
C ILE A 35 7.93 -14.21 -6.81
N VAL A 36 9.13 -13.63 -6.68
CA VAL A 36 9.39 -12.53 -5.75
C VAL A 36 9.31 -11.23 -6.53
N LYS A 37 8.36 -10.36 -6.17
CA LYS A 37 8.24 -9.02 -6.76
C LYS A 37 9.06 -8.02 -5.93
N ALA A 38 9.68 -7.06 -6.60
CA ALA A 38 10.31 -5.95 -5.91
C ALA A 38 9.23 -5.08 -5.25
N GLU A 39 9.60 -4.36 -4.20
CA GLU A 39 8.74 -3.31 -3.65
C GLU A 39 8.64 -2.21 -4.71
N GLU A 40 7.54 -2.23 -5.47
CA GLU A 40 7.31 -1.29 -6.55
C GLU A 40 6.61 -0.06 -5.96
N GLU A 41 7.38 1.01 -5.72
CA GLU A 41 6.84 2.28 -5.27
C GLU A 41 6.34 3.06 -6.48
N GLN A 42 5.02 3.08 -6.66
CA GLN A 42 4.40 3.85 -7.73
C GLN A 42 4.40 5.34 -7.37
N HIS A 43 4.81 6.20 -8.30
CA HIS A 43 4.92 7.64 -8.08
C HIS A 43 3.94 8.41 -8.96
N TYR A 44 3.04 9.13 -8.32
CA TYR A 44 1.98 9.90 -8.98
C TYR A 44 2.11 11.39 -8.66
N VAL A 45 1.55 12.23 -9.54
CA VAL A 45 1.41 13.66 -9.30
C VAL A 45 -0.06 14.02 -9.39
N LYS A 46 -0.58 14.73 -8.39
CA LYS A 46 -1.97 15.18 -8.39
C LYS A 46 -2.07 16.69 -8.24
N GLU A 47 -2.74 17.29 -9.20
CA GLU A 47 -2.95 18.72 -9.33
C GLU A 47 -4.31 19.13 -8.77
N VAL A 48 -4.36 20.22 -8.00
CA VAL A 48 -5.59 20.73 -7.40
C VAL A 48 -5.53 22.25 -7.21
N TRP A 49 -6.67 22.92 -7.28
CA TRP A 49 -6.73 24.35 -6.97
C TRP A 49 -6.89 24.60 -5.47
N LEU A 50 -6.54 25.80 -5.01
CA LEU A 50 -6.79 26.23 -3.63
C LEU A 50 -8.28 26.11 -3.25
N ASN A 51 -8.53 25.77 -1.98
CA ASN A 51 -9.86 25.62 -1.40
C ASN A 51 -10.76 24.57 -2.07
N GLN A 52 -10.19 23.64 -2.84
CA GLN A 52 -10.90 22.48 -3.39
C GLN A 52 -10.68 21.23 -2.55
N THR A 53 -11.45 20.18 -2.84
CA THR A 53 -11.27 18.86 -2.25
C THR A 53 -10.25 18.09 -3.08
N LEU A 54 -9.17 17.67 -2.45
CA LEU A 54 -8.21 16.75 -3.05
C LEU A 54 -8.52 15.32 -2.62
N GLU A 55 -8.69 14.42 -3.60
CA GLU A 55 -8.83 12.99 -3.35
C GLU A 55 -7.65 12.21 -3.94
N ILE A 56 -6.91 11.49 -3.10
CA ILE A 56 -5.75 10.70 -3.51
C ILE A 56 -6.11 9.22 -3.41
N PRO A 57 -6.23 8.49 -4.53
CA PRO A 57 -6.42 7.04 -4.48
C PRO A 57 -5.14 6.37 -3.96
N CYS A 58 -5.29 5.28 -3.22
CA CYS A 58 -4.15 4.48 -2.76
C CYS A 58 -3.54 3.65 -3.92
N LEU A 59 -4.35 3.27 -4.91
CA LEU A 59 -3.99 2.50 -6.11
C LEU A 59 -4.75 3.09 -7.31
N GLU A 60 -4.08 3.35 -8.43
CA GLU A 60 -4.71 3.94 -9.63
C GLU A 60 -5.56 2.91 -10.42
N ASP A 61 -5.10 1.65 -10.52
CA ASP A 61 -5.80 0.61 -11.29
C ASP A 61 -6.81 -0.16 -10.42
N LEU A 62 -8.08 0.22 -10.54
CA LEU A 62 -9.26 -0.34 -9.87
C LEU A 62 -9.70 -1.73 -10.38
N THR A 63 -8.84 -2.51 -11.05
CA THR A 63 -9.26 -3.76 -11.72
C THR A 63 -9.17 -5.03 -10.87
N SER A 64 -8.67 -5.01 -9.64
CA SER A 64 -8.51 -6.27 -8.89
C SER A 64 -8.51 -6.07 -7.39
N GLU A 65 -9.61 -6.51 -6.76
CA GLU A 65 -9.81 -6.70 -5.31
C GLU A 65 -10.39 -5.53 -4.49
N ASN A 66 -11.36 -5.87 -3.64
CA ASN A 66 -12.07 -4.95 -2.76
C ASN A 66 -11.15 -4.55 -1.59
N LEU A 67 -10.39 -3.47 -1.77
CA LEU A 67 -9.42 -2.93 -0.80
C LEU A 67 -9.99 -2.62 0.58
N SER A 68 -11.32 -2.53 0.69
CA SER A 68 -12.06 -2.31 1.93
C SER A 68 -11.69 -3.29 3.04
N ASN A 69 -11.27 -4.52 2.69
CA ASN A 69 -10.98 -5.59 3.64
C ASN A 69 -9.52 -5.64 4.10
N TYR A 70 -8.61 -4.88 3.48
CA TYR A 70 -7.18 -4.95 3.80
C TYR A 70 -6.75 -3.81 4.74
N PRO A 71 -5.89 -4.10 5.74
CA PRO A 71 -5.29 -3.06 6.57
C PRO A 71 -4.42 -2.14 5.70
N LEU A 72 -4.56 -0.83 5.91
CA LEU A 72 -3.81 0.16 5.16
C LEU A 72 -3.26 1.26 6.05
N LYS A 73 -2.24 1.93 5.52
CA LYS A 73 -1.55 3.00 6.23
C LYS A 73 -1.19 4.11 5.27
N TRP A 74 -1.69 5.30 5.53
CA TRP A 74 -1.28 6.52 4.87
C TRP A 74 -0.16 7.19 5.66
N LEU A 75 0.91 7.56 4.96
CA LEU A 75 2.04 8.32 5.45
C LEU A 75 2.04 9.66 4.72
N VAL A 76 1.88 10.75 5.45
CA VAL A 76 2.21 12.08 4.95
C VAL A 76 3.64 12.35 5.41
N VAL A 77 4.49 13.02 4.63
CA VAL A 77 5.86 13.34 5.07
C VAL A 77 5.85 13.89 6.52
N LYS A 78 6.39 13.09 7.46
CA LYS A 78 6.44 13.25 8.94
C LYS A 78 5.16 13.00 9.77
N GLU A 79 3.99 12.71 9.18
CA GLU A 79 2.75 12.42 9.92
C GLU A 79 2.09 11.09 9.47
N LEU A 80 1.58 10.32 10.42
CA LEU A 80 1.13 8.93 10.22
C LEU A 80 -0.38 8.78 10.42
N VAL A 81 -1.08 8.23 9.44
CA VAL A 81 -2.50 7.87 9.51
C VAL A 81 -2.65 6.37 9.26
N THR A 82 -3.12 5.61 10.25
CA THR A 82 -3.26 4.15 10.14
C THR A 82 -4.74 3.75 10.27
N LYS A 83 -5.21 2.80 9.47
CA LYS A 83 -6.57 2.25 9.56
C LYS A 83 -6.51 0.72 9.50
N GLU A 84 -7.11 0.06 10.50
CA GLU A 84 -7.35 -1.39 10.44
C GLU A 84 -8.73 -1.68 9.82
N PRO A 85 -8.98 -2.91 9.33
CA PRO A 85 -10.18 -3.26 8.56
C PRO A 85 -11.52 -3.05 9.31
N SER A 86 -11.48 -2.89 10.64
CA SER A 86 -12.67 -2.78 11.51
C SER A 86 -12.60 -1.66 12.56
N SER A 87 -11.57 -0.80 12.51
CA SER A 87 -11.37 0.29 13.47
C SER A 87 -11.37 1.66 12.80
N PRO A 88 -11.81 2.73 13.51
CA PRO A 88 -11.72 4.09 13.00
C PRO A 88 -10.26 4.50 12.79
N ALA A 89 -10.02 5.37 11.80
CA ALA A 89 -8.69 5.83 11.46
C ALA A 89 -7.98 6.46 12.66
N VAL A 90 -6.79 5.95 13.00
CA VAL A 90 -5.97 6.47 14.09
C VAL A 90 -4.92 7.41 13.51
N TYR A 91 -5.04 8.69 13.84
CA TYR A 91 -4.09 9.73 13.46
C TYR A 91 -3.01 9.84 14.53
N ARG A 92 -1.74 9.60 14.21
CA ARG A 92 -0.61 9.71 15.15
C ARG A 92 0.28 10.91 14.77
N ASN A 93 0.58 11.78 15.74
CA ASN A 93 1.48 12.93 15.61
C ASN A 93 1.06 14.05 14.64
N SER A 94 -0.23 14.16 14.32
CA SER A 94 -0.75 15.24 13.46
C SER A 94 -1.30 16.41 14.28
N SER A 95 -1.05 17.65 13.84
CA SER A 95 -1.70 18.83 14.44
C SER A 95 -3.24 18.73 14.39
N ALA A 96 -3.94 19.23 15.40
CA ALA A 96 -5.41 19.14 15.47
C ALA A 96 -6.10 19.78 14.23
N LEU A 97 -5.53 20.86 13.70
CA LEU A 97 -6.01 21.54 12.49
C LEU A 97 -5.79 20.73 11.20
N TYR A 98 -4.77 19.87 11.17
CA TYR A 98 -4.55 18.97 10.04
C TYR A 98 -5.54 17.80 10.07
N ARG A 99 -5.81 17.23 11.26
CA ARG A 99 -6.83 16.18 11.47
C ARG A 99 -8.24 16.61 11.05
N GLN A 100 -8.58 17.89 11.22
CA GLN A 100 -9.90 18.40 10.83
C GLN A 100 -10.12 18.48 9.32
N ARG A 101 -9.05 18.45 8.51
CA ARG A 101 -9.15 18.60 7.04
C ARG A 101 -8.90 17.30 6.30
N VAL A 102 -8.16 16.38 6.92
CA VAL A 102 -7.74 15.13 6.29
C VAL A 102 -8.62 14.00 6.80
N HIS A 103 -9.29 13.32 5.87
CA HIS A 103 -10.22 12.24 6.15
C HIS A 103 -9.97 11.07 5.20
N LEU A 104 -10.35 9.86 5.62
CA LEU A 104 -10.42 8.73 4.71
C LEU A 104 -11.77 8.72 4.02
N GLY A 105 -11.74 8.72 2.69
CA GLY A 105 -12.88 8.57 1.81
C GLY A 105 -13.28 7.11 1.55
N LEU A 106 -14.18 6.95 0.58
CA LEU A 106 -14.54 5.64 0.02
C LEU A 106 -13.30 5.00 -0.64
N ASN A 107 -13.28 3.66 -0.69
CA ASN A 107 -12.17 2.88 -1.26
C ASN A 107 -10.80 3.24 -0.68
N ASN A 108 -10.78 3.70 0.58
CA ASN A 108 -9.58 4.08 1.31
C ASN A 108 -8.77 5.22 0.66
N ALA A 109 -9.39 6.02 -0.20
CA ALA A 109 -8.78 7.24 -0.73
C ALA A 109 -8.56 8.27 0.38
N LEU A 110 -7.46 9.02 0.32
CA LEU A 110 -7.23 10.13 1.23
C LEU A 110 -7.96 11.38 0.70
N LYS A 111 -8.82 11.98 1.52
CA LYS A 111 -9.52 13.22 1.20
C LYS A 111 -8.96 14.37 2.02
N ILE A 112 -8.69 15.49 1.38
CA ILE A 112 -8.16 16.71 2.02
C ILE A 112 -9.04 17.88 1.60
N PHE A 113 -9.67 18.53 2.57
CA PHE A 113 -10.48 19.72 2.33
C PHE A 113 -10.50 20.68 3.53
N PRO A 114 -10.38 22.00 3.32
CA PRO A 114 -9.94 22.66 2.09
C PRO A 114 -8.42 22.49 1.85
N THR A 115 -8.01 22.40 0.59
CA THR A 115 -6.59 22.47 0.19
C THR A 115 -5.99 23.84 0.48
N LYS A 116 -4.75 23.86 0.98
CA LYS A 116 -3.99 25.08 1.30
C LYS A 116 -2.73 25.16 0.47
N ILE A 117 -2.17 26.36 0.33
CA ILE A 117 -0.87 26.56 -0.34
C ILE A 117 0.26 25.76 0.32
N THR A 118 0.15 25.52 1.64
CA THR A 118 1.12 24.70 2.37
C THR A 118 1.03 23.21 2.05
N ASP A 119 0.02 22.78 1.29
CA ASP A 119 -0.14 21.41 0.81
C ASP A 119 0.61 21.18 -0.53
N ASP A 120 1.09 22.24 -1.20
CA ASP A 120 1.93 22.15 -2.40
C ASP A 120 3.26 21.45 -2.12
N GLY A 121 3.70 20.59 -3.04
CA GLY A 121 4.91 19.78 -2.93
C GLY A 121 4.87 18.69 -1.87
N ARG A 122 3.78 18.53 -1.12
CA ARG A 122 3.65 17.46 -0.13
C ARG A 122 3.52 16.10 -0.82
N VAL A 123 4.17 15.10 -0.24
CA VAL A 123 4.08 13.70 -0.66
C VAL A 123 3.20 12.91 0.30
N PHE A 124 2.26 12.16 -0.26
CA PHE A 124 1.33 11.29 0.43
C PHE A 124 1.58 9.86 -0.03
N SER A 125 2.10 9.02 0.85
CA SER A 125 2.36 7.63 0.56
C SER A 125 1.27 6.73 1.15
N CYS A 126 0.73 5.81 0.36
CA CYS A 126 -0.16 4.76 0.82
C CYS A 126 0.57 3.43 0.87
N HIS A 127 0.39 2.69 1.96
CA HIS A 127 0.91 1.34 2.16
C HIS A 127 -0.27 0.39 2.37
N VAL A 128 -0.47 -0.51 1.41
CA VAL A 128 -1.49 -1.57 1.50
C VAL A 128 -0.80 -2.85 1.92
N VAL A 129 -1.29 -3.49 2.99
CA VAL A 129 -0.75 -4.76 3.48
C VAL A 129 -1.74 -5.88 3.12
N TYR A 130 -1.45 -6.60 2.04
CA TYR A 130 -2.23 -7.78 1.62
C TYR A 130 -1.88 -9.02 2.45
N HIS A 131 -0.61 -9.12 2.84
CA HIS A 131 -0.03 -10.15 3.72
C HIS A 131 1.10 -9.47 4.50
N PRO A 132 1.49 -9.92 5.71
CA PRO A 132 2.61 -9.34 6.47
C PRO A 132 3.91 -9.14 5.66
N GLU A 133 4.09 -9.96 4.63
CA GLU A 133 5.26 -9.94 3.73
C GLU A 133 4.96 -9.36 2.33
N ARG A 134 3.71 -8.97 2.05
CA ARG A 134 3.28 -8.38 0.77
C ARG A 134 2.67 -7.01 1.04
N VAL A 135 3.55 -6.01 1.01
CA VAL A 135 3.20 -4.60 1.15
C VAL A 135 3.36 -3.93 -0.20
N GLN A 136 2.33 -3.21 -0.65
CA GLN A 136 2.40 -2.37 -1.83
C GLN A 136 2.43 -0.91 -1.41
N LYS A 137 3.33 -0.14 -2.02
CA LYS A 137 3.53 1.27 -1.70
C LYS A 137 3.21 2.13 -2.93
N SER A 138 2.42 3.17 -2.73
CA SER A 138 2.24 4.25 -3.70
C SER A 138 2.57 5.58 -3.05
N SER A 139 3.04 6.55 -3.83
CA SER A 139 3.43 7.88 -3.37
C SER A 139 2.89 8.92 -4.34
N THR A 140 2.08 9.84 -3.83
CA THR A 140 1.48 10.93 -4.63
C THR A 140 2.03 12.27 -4.17
N THR A 141 2.65 13.01 -5.10
CA THR A 141 3.07 14.40 -4.89
C THR A 141 1.93 15.34 -5.27
N VAL A 142 1.60 16.28 -4.39
CA VAL A 142 0.53 17.26 -4.64
C VAL A 142 1.10 18.52 -5.23
N ARG A 143 0.41 19.07 -6.24
CA ARG A 143 0.64 20.41 -6.79
C ARG A 143 -0.60 21.26 -6.59
N VAL A 144 -0.45 22.40 -5.91
CA VAL A 144 -1.55 23.31 -5.60
C VAL A 144 -1.43 24.58 -6.41
N PHE A 145 -2.47 24.90 -7.17
CA PHE A 145 -2.52 26.12 -7.97
C PHE A 145 -3.36 27.21 -7.27
N GLY A 146 -2.81 28.42 -7.24
CA GLY A 146 -3.54 29.63 -6.88
C GLY A 146 -4.22 30.23 -8.10
N LYS A 147 -5.35 30.93 -7.88
CA LYS A 147 -5.96 31.76 -8.90
C LYS A 147 -5.21 33.09 -9.03
#